data_AF-A0A8I3ACX0-F1
#
_entry.id   AF-A0A8I3ACX0-F1
#
_cell.length_a   1.000
_cell.length_b   1.000
_cell.length_c   1.000
_cell.angle_alpha   90.00
_cell.angle_beta   90.00
_cell.angle_gamma   90.00
#
_symmetry.space_group_name_H-M   'P 1'
#
loop_
_entity.id
_entity.type
_entity.pdbx_description
1 polymer ?
#
loop_
_entity_poly.entity_id
_entity_poly.type
_entity_poly.pdbx_seq_one_letter_code
_entity_poly.pdbx_strand_id
1 'polypeptide(L)'
;MDRYLVALISVYAILSLGKSDLNFSTGSIPVFILPIAEGPEPSVSPAPDGETVSYRPGRKTGTGSAAISAPARTISPRLPICGFRRVSLLSMIRATGRTPQSPSSGSFTSLEDIRQSAGRPVVVFPECTTSNGRGLLRFARVFEGYNVPVKECNVFIMCTRYNPPTIFQPSLTHPIPSSAFNPLYHLFTIASALSPQSMAVRMLPLSESPSSQLFVVSEVVPDLVVDTLSEVCAILIARIGKMKRIGFGWEDKVSFLDLFSGRRK
;
A
#
# COMPACT_ATOMS: atom_id res chain seq x y z
N MET A 1 6.41 16.16 -24.74
CA MET A 1 6.71 14.78 -24.26
C MET A 1 6.06 14.65 -22.91
N ASP A 2 4.87 14.05 -22.90
CA ASP A 2 4.04 14.00 -21.70
C ASP A 2 4.63 12.99 -20.71
N ARG A 3 5.01 13.48 -19.53
CA ARG A 3 5.62 12.66 -18.47
C ARG A 3 4.53 12.30 -17.46
N TYR A 4 4.23 11.01 -17.34
CA TYR A 4 3.09 10.51 -16.57
C TYR A 4 3.57 9.78 -15.31
N LEU A 5 2.98 10.14 -14.16
CA LEU A 5 3.13 9.42 -12.90
C LEU A 5 1.79 8.73 -12.59
N VAL A 6 1.79 7.42 -12.47
CA VAL A 6 0.59 6.65 -12.18
C VAL A 6 0.70 6.10 -10.76
N ALA A 7 -0.12 6.62 -9.86
CA ALA A 7 -0.27 6.07 -8.52
C ALA A 7 -1.30 4.94 -8.58
N LEU A 8 -0.83 3.71 -8.37
CA LEU A 8 -1.65 2.50 -8.40
C LEU A 8 -1.81 1.92 -7.01
N ILE A 9 -2.96 1.30 -6.79
CA ILE A 9 -3.19 0.47 -5.62
C ILE A 9 -3.58 -0.94 -6.05
N SER A 10 -2.86 -1.88 -5.44
CA SER A 10 -2.96 -3.32 -5.53
C SER A 10 -2.28 -3.98 -6.75
N VAL A 11 -1.58 -5.07 -6.47
CA VAL A 11 -0.76 -5.82 -7.45
C VAL A 11 -1.62 -6.58 -8.47
N TYR A 12 -2.84 -6.99 -8.12
CA TYR A 12 -3.74 -7.63 -9.09
C TYR A 12 -4.31 -6.66 -10.12
N ALA A 13 -4.29 -5.35 -9.84
CA ALA A 13 -4.56 -4.31 -10.83
C ALA A 13 -3.53 -4.33 -11.96
N ILE A 14 -2.28 -4.68 -11.65
CA ILE A 14 -1.18 -4.73 -12.62
C ILE A 14 -1.41 -5.81 -13.67
N LEU A 15 -1.92 -6.98 -13.26
CA LEU A 15 -2.28 -8.06 -14.20
C LEU A 15 -3.49 -7.69 -15.07
N SER A 16 -4.45 -6.92 -14.52
CA SER A 16 -5.62 -6.44 -15.26
C SER A 16 -5.31 -5.28 -16.21
N LEU A 17 -4.29 -4.46 -15.90
CA LEU A 17 -3.80 -3.38 -16.76
C LEU A 17 -3.23 -3.91 -18.09
N GLY A 18 -2.84 -5.19 -18.15
CA GLY A 18 -2.49 -5.84 -19.41
C GLY A 18 -3.69 -6.10 -20.33
N LYS A 19 -4.93 -5.87 -19.88
CA LYS A 19 -6.17 -6.15 -20.62
C LYS A 19 -7.11 -4.96 -20.82
N SER A 20 -7.02 -3.90 -20.03
CA SER A 20 -7.96 -2.78 -20.09
C SER A 20 -7.32 -1.56 -20.74
N ASP A 21 -7.92 -1.13 -21.85
CA ASP A 21 -7.61 0.04 -22.69
C ASP A 21 -7.41 1.32 -21.87
N LEU A 22 -6.16 1.55 -21.46
CA LEU A 22 -5.67 2.90 -21.29
C LEU A 22 -5.20 3.34 -22.68
N ASN A 23 -5.80 4.40 -23.21
CA ASN A 23 -5.29 5.15 -24.37
C ASN A 23 -3.94 5.84 -24.03
N PHE A 24 -2.96 5.09 -23.53
CA PHE A 24 -1.57 5.51 -23.63
C PHE A 24 -1.21 5.39 -25.10
N SER A 25 -1.02 6.54 -25.75
CA SER A 25 -0.71 6.73 -27.18
C SER A 25 0.50 5.93 -27.71
N THR A 26 1.17 5.13 -26.89
CA THR A 26 2.21 4.19 -27.33
C THR A 26 2.17 2.95 -26.46
N GLY A 27 2.23 1.76 -27.07
CA GLY A 27 2.24 0.44 -26.40
C GLY A 27 3.49 0.17 -25.54
N SER A 28 3.90 1.14 -24.72
CA SER A 28 5.08 1.08 -23.88
C SER A 28 4.72 0.52 -22.50
N ILE A 29 5.40 -0.58 -22.13
CA ILE A 29 5.26 -1.22 -20.83
C ILE A 29 5.69 -0.21 -19.75
N PRO A 30 4.86 0.07 -18.73
CA PRO A 30 5.19 1.02 -17.68
C PRO A 30 6.41 0.60 -16.86
N VAL A 31 7.12 1.57 -16.27
CA VAL A 31 8.21 1.30 -15.32
C VAL A 31 7.61 1.09 -13.94
N PHE A 32 7.90 -0.05 -13.32
CA PHE A 32 7.53 -0.34 -11.95
C PHE A 32 8.69 0.01 -11.02
N ILE A 33 8.38 0.57 -9.85
CA ILE A 33 9.37 0.86 -8.82
C ILE A 33 9.00 0.19 -7.50
N LEU A 34 10.01 -0.34 -6.80
CA LEU A 34 9.87 -0.82 -5.43
C LEU A 34 10.55 0.17 -4.46
N PRO A 35 9.87 0.53 -3.36
CA PRO A 35 10.46 1.35 -2.32
C PRO A 35 11.50 0.57 -1.53
N ILE A 36 12.58 1.27 -1.17
CA ILE A 36 13.61 0.84 -0.24
C ILE A 36 13.48 1.72 0.98
N ALA A 37 13.19 1.12 2.12
CA ALA A 37 13.01 1.82 3.38
C ALA A 37 14.13 1.42 4.34
N GLU A 38 14.55 2.35 5.18
CA GLU A 38 15.35 2.01 6.35
C GLU A 38 14.57 0.95 7.14
N GLY A 39 15.18 -0.22 7.30
CA GLY A 39 14.58 -1.26 8.12
C GLY A 39 14.40 -0.72 9.54
N PRO A 40 13.35 -1.11 10.27
CA PRO A 40 13.30 -0.84 11.69
C PRO A 40 14.57 -1.46 12.30
N GLU A 41 15.47 -0.61 12.79
CA GLU A 41 16.51 -1.02 13.74
C GLU A 41 15.83 -1.90 14.78
N PRO A 42 16.33 -3.11 15.08
CA PRO A 42 15.75 -3.91 16.15
C PRO A 42 15.85 -3.07 17.41
N SER A 43 14.69 -2.62 17.90
CA SER A 43 14.59 -1.89 19.15
C SER A 43 15.36 -2.68 20.20
N VAL A 44 16.45 -2.10 20.70
CA VAL A 44 17.10 -2.54 21.94
C VAL A 44 15.98 -2.76 22.95
N SER A 45 15.84 -4.00 23.40
CA SER A 45 14.82 -4.39 24.36
C SER A 45 14.98 -3.50 25.60
N PRO A 46 13.98 -2.70 26.01
CA PRO A 46 13.95 -2.26 27.40
C PRO A 46 13.83 -3.52 28.26
N ALA A 47 14.66 -3.58 29.31
CA ALA A 47 14.75 -4.70 30.23
C ALA A 47 13.36 -5.17 30.72
N PRO A 48 13.20 -6.48 31.04
CA PRO A 48 11.94 -7.00 31.52
C PRO A 48 11.74 -6.60 32.99
N ASP A 49 11.15 -5.43 33.24
CA ASP A 49 10.49 -5.19 34.51
C ASP A 49 9.16 -5.94 34.49
N GLY A 50 9.12 -7.00 35.28
CA GLY A 50 8.05 -7.98 35.28
C GLY A 50 6.75 -7.43 35.83
N GLU A 51 5.65 -7.74 35.14
CA GLU A 51 4.37 -8.00 35.79
C GLU A 51 3.59 -9.02 34.95
N THR A 52 3.53 -10.25 35.48
CA THR A 52 2.73 -11.36 34.97
C THR A 52 1.24 -11.05 35.04
N VAL A 53 0.62 -10.70 33.91
CA VAL A 53 -0.84 -10.62 33.81
C VAL A 53 -1.41 -12.02 33.62
N SER A 54 -1.88 -12.62 34.72
CA SER A 54 -2.61 -13.89 34.70
C SER A 54 -4.01 -13.69 34.09
N TYR A 55 -4.33 -14.41 33.02
CA TYR A 55 -5.67 -14.43 32.45
C TYR A 55 -6.51 -15.50 33.16
N ARG A 56 -7.43 -15.10 34.05
CA ARG A 56 -8.52 -15.96 34.53
C ARG A 56 -9.86 -15.47 33.97
N PRO A 57 -10.65 -16.30 33.27
CA PRO A 57 -11.97 -15.92 32.80
C PRO A 57 -12.98 -16.07 33.95
N GLY A 58 -13.32 -14.96 34.61
CA GLY A 58 -14.36 -14.88 35.62
C GLY A 58 -15.68 -14.36 35.04
N ARG A 59 -16.67 -15.25 34.92
CA ARG A 59 -18.08 -14.92 34.69
C ARG A 59 -18.65 -14.23 35.93
N LYS A 60 -18.95 -12.93 35.89
CA LYS A 60 -19.93 -12.29 36.80
C LYS A 60 -20.71 -11.19 36.10
N THR A 61 -22.01 -11.38 36.11
CA THR A 61 -23.10 -10.41 35.89
C THR A 61 -22.97 -9.20 36.80
N GLY A 62 -23.21 -7.99 36.27
CA GLY A 62 -23.32 -6.77 37.08
C GLY A 62 -23.25 -5.50 36.23
N THR A 63 -24.21 -4.60 36.45
CA THR A 63 -24.51 -3.36 35.73
C THR A 63 -23.49 -2.23 35.92
N GLY A 64 -23.34 -1.39 34.90
CA GLY A 64 -23.00 0.04 35.05
C GLY A 64 -21.52 0.42 34.94
N SER A 65 -21.22 1.23 33.92
CA SER A 65 -20.17 2.27 33.97
C SER A 65 -18.69 1.83 33.98
N ALA A 66 -18.30 0.90 33.11
CA ALA A 66 -16.90 0.78 32.70
C ALA A 66 -16.73 1.43 31.32
N ALA A 67 -16.39 2.72 31.31
CA ALA A 67 -15.71 3.33 30.17
C ALA A 67 -14.33 2.67 30.09
N ILE A 68 -14.27 1.49 29.46
CA ILE A 68 -13.02 0.88 29.07
C ILE A 68 -12.47 1.79 27.98
N SER A 69 -11.64 2.75 28.38
CA SER A 69 -10.68 3.38 27.49
C SER A 69 -9.77 2.24 27.01
N ALA A 70 -10.17 1.59 25.92
CA ALA A 70 -9.26 0.76 25.17
C ALA A 70 -8.00 1.60 24.94
N PRO A 71 -6.79 1.10 25.30
CA PRO A 71 -5.59 1.88 25.13
C PRO A 71 -5.56 2.38 23.69
N ALA A 72 -5.44 3.69 23.51
CA ALA A 72 -5.33 4.30 22.20
C ALA A 72 -4.21 3.56 21.48
N ARG A 73 -4.59 2.80 20.45
CA ARG A 73 -3.71 1.86 19.78
C ARG A 73 -2.50 2.65 19.28
N THR A 74 -1.33 2.42 19.87
CA THR A 74 -0.09 3.12 19.51
C THR A 74 0.23 2.80 18.06
N ILE A 75 -0.08 3.75 17.18
CA ILE A 75 0.22 3.64 15.76
C ILE A 75 1.74 3.70 15.62
N SER A 76 2.35 2.74 14.91
CA SER A 76 3.79 2.74 14.68
C SER A 76 4.25 4.05 14.01
N PRO A 77 5.42 4.58 14.40
CA PRO A 77 5.99 5.76 13.75
C PRO A 77 6.24 5.46 12.26
N ARG A 78 6.10 6.48 11.42
CA ARG A 78 6.36 6.34 9.97
C ARG A 78 7.86 6.29 9.74
N LEU A 79 8.33 5.24 9.07
CA LEU A 79 9.73 5.16 8.66
C LEU A 79 9.91 5.84 7.29
N PRO A 80 11.01 6.61 7.10
CA PRO A 80 11.28 7.28 5.84
C PRO A 80 11.68 6.27 4.75
N ILE A 81 11.38 6.60 3.50
CA ILE A 81 11.82 5.83 2.33
C ILE A 81 13.11 6.46 1.82
N CYS A 82 14.20 5.69 1.79
CA CYS A 82 15.51 6.15 1.34
C CYS A 82 15.56 6.36 -0.18
N GLY A 83 14.78 5.57 -0.92
CA GLY A 83 14.69 5.71 -2.37
C GLY A 83 13.94 4.56 -3.04
N PHE A 84 14.09 4.47 -4.35
CA PHE A 84 13.35 3.53 -5.18
C PHE A 84 14.28 2.73 -6.08
N ARG A 85 13.87 1.49 -6.38
CA ARG A 85 14.53 0.62 -7.36
C ARG A 85 13.58 0.29 -8.49
N ARG A 86 14.02 0.47 -9.74
CA ARG A 86 13.27 0.03 -10.92
C ARG A 86 13.23 -1.49 -10.96
N VAL A 87 12.06 -2.05 -11.22
CA VAL A 87 11.85 -3.49 -11.32
C VAL A 87 11.01 -3.86 -12.53
N SER A 88 11.20 -5.09 -13.00
CA SER A 88 10.31 -5.67 -14.01
C SER A 88 8.93 -6.01 -13.42
N LEU A 89 7.93 -6.19 -14.28
CA LEU A 89 6.61 -6.69 -13.87
C LEU A 89 6.69 -8.00 -13.08
N LEU A 90 7.51 -8.95 -13.54
CA LEU A 90 7.65 -10.25 -12.87
C LEU A 90 8.29 -10.11 -11.50
N SER A 91 9.31 -9.24 -11.37
CA SER A 91 9.92 -8.90 -10.10
C SER A 91 8.92 -8.25 -9.13
N MET A 92 8.03 -7.39 -9.64
CA MET A 92 6.94 -6.78 -8.87
C MET A 92 5.93 -7.83 -8.40
N ILE A 93 5.54 -8.76 -9.27
CA ILE A 93 4.65 -9.88 -8.93
C ILE A 93 5.31 -10.76 -7.85
N ARG A 94 6.61 -11.06 -7.93
CA ARG A 94 7.32 -11.82 -6.89
C ARG A 94 7.46 -11.07 -5.57
N ALA A 95 7.33 -9.74 -5.57
CA ALA A 95 7.37 -8.90 -4.39
C ALA A 95 6.01 -8.82 -3.66
N THR A 96 4.94 -9.42 -4.18
CA THR A 96 3.62 -9.44 -3.51
C THR A 96 3.70 -10.01 -2.11
N GLY A 97 2.98 -9.40 -1.17
CA GLY A 97 2.99 -9.82 0.22
C GLY A 97 4.20 -9.34 1.03
N ARG A 98 5.31 -9.02 0.37
CA ARG A 98 6.54 -8.57 1.05
C ARG A 98 6.46 -7.11 1.45
N THR A 99 7.28 -6.75 2.43
CA THR A 99 7.51 -5.39 2.91
C THR A 99 8.68 -4.76 2.13
N PRO A 100 8.85 -3.42 2.16
CA PRO A 100 9.98 -2.77 1.52
C PRO A 100 11.31 -3.35 2.01
N GLN A 101 12.29 -3.39 1.12
CA GLN A 101 13.61 -3.96 1.41
C GLN A 101 14.47 -2.96 2.19
N SER A 102 15.34 -3.49 3.05
CA SER A 102 16.37 -2.72 3.75
C SER A 102 17.42 -2.17 2.77
N PRO A 103 18.00 -0.98 3.01
CA PRO A 103 18.97 -0.32 2.12
C PRO A 103 20.24 -1.14 1.84
N SER A 104 20.56 -2.15 2.66
CA SER A 104 21.69 -3.05 2.42
C SER A 104 21.54 -3.94 1.18
N SER A 105 20.36 -4.00 0.58
CA SER A 105 20.01 -4.94 -0.49
C SER A 105 20.18 -4.41 -1.93
N GLY A 106 20.84 -3.26 -2.12
CA GLY A 106 21.27 -2.78 -3.45
C GLY A 106 21.23 -1.27 -3.67
N SER A 107 21.55 -0.83 -4.88
CA SER A 107 21.50 0.58 -5.29
C SER A 107 20.06 1.11 -5.34
N PHE A 108 19.83 2.28 -4.76
CA PHE A 108 18.57 3.02 -4.86
C PHE A 108 18.77 4.33 -5.64
N THR A 109 17.67 4.86 -6.18
CA THR A 109 17.67 6.12 -6.94
C THR A 109 16.48 6.96 -6.48
N SER A 110 16.58 8.29 -6.59
CA SER A 110 15.46 9.17 -6.26
C SER A 110 14.29 8.98 -7.24
N LEU A 111 13.07 9.27 -6.80
CA LEU A 111 11.90 9.20 -7.66
C LEU A 111 12.03 10.15 -8.87
N GLU A 112 12.63 11.32 -8.65
CA GLU A 112 12.81 12.36 -9.65
C GLU A 112 13.80 11.91 -10.74
N ASP A 113 14.91 11.28 -10.38
CA ASP A 113 15.86 10.74 -11.37
C ASP A 113 15.21 9.62 -12.20
N ILE A 114 14.40 8.77 -11.56
CA ILE A 114 13.63 7.73 -12.26
C ILE A 114 12.64 8.35 -13.22
N ARG A 115 11.93 9.41 -12.82
CA ARG A 115 10.99 10.13 -13.67
C ARG A 115 11.68 10.80 -14.85
N GLN A 116 12.83 11.44 -14.63
CA GLN A 116 13.57 12.15 -15.69
C GLN A 116 14.17 11.18 -16.72
N SER A 117 14.67 10.03 -16.27
CA SER A 117 15.23 9.00 -17.16
C SER A 117 14.17 8.08 -17.77
N ALA A 118 12.97 7.99 -17.18
CA ALA A 118 11.86 7.22 -17.73
C ALA A 118 11.14 8.01 -18.82
N GLY A 119 11.35 7.63 -20.08
CA GLY A 119 10.54 8.11 -21.21
C GLY A 119 9.14 7.50 -21.30
N ARG A 120 8.60 6.96 -20.20
CA ARG A 120 7.33 6.21 -20.15
C ARG A 120 6.69 6.30 -18.76
N PRO A 121 5.40 5.92 -18.58
CA PRO A 121 4.71 6.06 -17.32
C PRO A 121 5.39 5.31 -16.17
N VAL A 122 5.52 5.96 -15.02
CA VAL A 122 6.09 5.37 -13.80
C VAL A 122 4.96 5.00 -12.84
N VAL A 123 4.94 3.74 -12.40
CA VAL A 123 3.93 3.20 -11.49
C VAL A 123 4.46 3.15 -10.07
N VAL A 124 3.74 3.80 -9.14
CA VAL A 124 4.12 3.87 -7.72
C VAL A 124 3.01 3.31 -6.83
N PHE A 125 3.41 2.51 -5.83
CA PHE A 125 2.53 1.95 -4.81
C PHE A 125 2.82 2.58 -3.45
N PRO A 126 2.05 3.60 -3.02
CA PRO A 126 2.37 4.35 -1.81
C PRO A 126 2.13 3.58 -0.51
N GLU A 127 1.39 2.46 -0.54
CA GLU A 127 1.23 1.56 0.59
C GLU A 127 2.50 0.74 0.91
N CYS A 128 3.49 0.72 0.00
CA CYS A 128 4.75 -0.05 0.10
C CYS A 128 4.60 -1.57 0.31
N THR A 129 3.37 -2.08 0.37
CA THR A 129 3.07 -3.49 0.55
C THR A 129 1.67 -3.82 0.04
N THR A 130 1.33 -5.10 -0.06
CA THR A 130 -0.02 -5.53 -0.46
C THR A 130 -0.99 -5.52 0.72
N SER A 131 -2.10 -4.80 0.57
CA SER A 131 -3.25 -4.85 1.47
C SER A 131 -4.11 -6.10 1.24
N ASN A 132 -4.97 -6.42 2.21
CA ASN A 132 -6.01 -7.44 2.08
C ASN A 132 -7.24 -6.95 1.29
N GLY A 133 -7.28 -5.68 0.88
CA GLY A 133 -8.35 -5.07 0.10
C GLY A 133 -9.61 -4.70 0.88
N ARG A 134 -9.61 -4.83 2.23
CA ARG A 134 -10.74 -4.44 3.09
C ARG A 134 -10.65 -3.00 3.61
N GLY A 135 -9.46 -2.43 3.62
CA GLY A 135 -9.26 -1.01 3.87
C GLY A 135 -7.93 -0.53 3.31
N LEU A 136 -7.81 0.79 3.26
CA LEU A 136 -6.63 1.48 2.76
C LEU A 136 -5.56 1.46 3.83
N LEU A 137 -4.36 0.96 3.51
CA LEU A 137 -3.23 1.10 4.42
C LEU A 137 -2.78 2.56 4.45
N ARG A 138 -2.15 2.96 5.55
CA ARG A 138 -1.52 4.26 5.67
C ARG A 138 -0.38 4.34 4.65
N PHE A 139 -0.38 5.40 3.84
CA PHE A 139 0.68 5.61 2.86
C PHE A 139 1.98 5.97 3.56
N ALA A 140 3.07 5.42 3.03
CA ALA A 140 4.40 5.85 3.39
C ALA A 140 4.70 7.22 2.80
N ARG A 141 5.74 7.87 3.30
CA ARG A 141 6.20 9.16 2.78
C ARG A 141 7.03 8.95 1.52
N VAL A 142 6.34 8.92 0.38
CA VAL A 142 6.89 8.57 -0.94
C VAL A 142 7.16 9.82 -1.76
N PHE A 143 6.39 10.88 -1.54
CA PHE A 143 6.39 12.10 -2.35
C PHE A 143 6.88 13.31 -1.54
N GLU A 144 7.82 13.09 -0.61
CA GLU A 144 8.46 14.18 0.12
C GLU A 144 9.08 15.19 -0.86
N GLY A 145 8.77 16.48 -0.65
CA GLY A 145 9.25 17.58 -1.50
C GLY A 145 8.36 17.92 -2.70
N TYR A 146 7.32 17.13 -3.00
CA TYR A 146 6.34 17.52 -4.02
C TYR A 146 5.28 18.47 -3.45
N ASN A 147 5.14 19.64 -4.09
CA ASN A 147 4.08 20.59 -3.78
C ASN A 147 2.82 20.27 -4.59
N VAL A 148 1.65 20.38 -3.95
CA VAL A 148 0.35 20.25 -4.60
C VAL A 148 -0.23 21.65 -4.83
N PRO A 149 -0.72 21.99 -6.04
CA PRO A 149 -0.87 21.15 -7.23
C PRO A 149 0.46 20.83 -7.93
N VAL A 150 0.60 19.59 -8.39
CA VAL A 150 1.83 19.08 -9.02
C VAL A 150 1.92 19.61 -10.46
N LYS A 151 2.89 20.50 -10.71
CA LYS A 151 3.06 21.15 -12.03
C LYS A 151 3.92 20.36 -13.00
N GLU A 152 4.82 19.52 -12.49
CA GLU A 152 5.87 18.89 -13.28
C GLU A 152 5.46 17.57 -13.93
N CYS A 153 4.40 16.93 -13.42
CA CYS A 153 3.91 15.67 -13.93
C CYS A 153 2.40 15.53 -13.71
N ASN A 154 1.78 14.75 -14.60
CA ASN A 154 0.39 14.36 -14.48
C ASN A 154 0.29 13.13 -13.58
N VAL A 155 -0.46 13.27 -12.48
CA VAL A 155 -0.70 12.21 -11.50
C VAL A 155 -2.03 11.53 -11.80
N PHE A 156 -2.00 10.25 -12.14
CA PHE A 156 -3.19 9.43 -12.32
C PHE A 156 -3.43 8.60 -11.07
N ILE A 157 -4.64 8.69 -10.53
CA ILE A 157 -5.04 7.94 -9.34
C ILE A 157 -5.96 6.80 -9.78
N MET A 158 -5.55 5.58 -9.48
CA MET A 158 -6.35 4.39 -9.72
C MET A 158 -6.54 3.57 -8.44
N CYS A 159 -7.79 3.19 -8.19
CA CYS A 159 -8.21 2.38 -7.07
C CYS A 159 -8.79 1.06 -7.57
N THR A 160 -8.27 -0.05 -7.06
CA THR A 160 -8.77 -1.39 -7.39
C THR A 160 -9.44 -2.02 -6.19
N ARG A 161 -10.68 -2.47 -6.38
CA ARG A 161 -11.51 -3.10 -5.35
C ARG A 161 -11.77 -4.56 -5.69
N TYR A 162 -11.62 -5.40 -4.68
CA TYR A 162 -11.91 -6.82 -4.73
C TYR A 162 -13.20 -7.12 -3.97
N ASN A 163 -13.95 -8.10 -4.45
CA ASN A 163 -15.04 -8.66 -3.68
C ASN A 163 -14.49 -9.46 -2.48
N PRO A 164 -15.22 -9.47 -1.35
CA PRO A 164 -14.81 -10.25 -0.19
C PRO A 164 -14.81 -11.75 -0.54
N PRO A 165 -13.90 -12.55 0.06
CA PRO A 165 -13.90 -13.99 -0.14
C PRO A 165 -15.18 -14.61 0.41
N THR A 166 -15.71 -15.59 -0.31
CA THR A 166 -16.83 -16.43 0.12
C THR A 166 -16.34 -17.88 0.23
N ILE A 167 -17.19 -18.79 0.71
CA ILE A 167 -16.85 -20.22 0.84
C ILE A 167 -16.36 -20.81 -0.50
N PHE A 168 -16.92 -20.32 -1.62
CA PHE A 168 -16.61 -20.81 -2.96
C PHE A 168 -15.67 -19.88 -3.76
N GLN A 169 -15.41 -18.66 -3.26
CA GLN A 169 -14.56 -17.68 -3.93
C GLN A 169 -13.33 -17.38 -3.07
N PRO A 170 -12.12 -17.83 -3.47
CA PRO A 170 -10.90 -17.49 -2.75
C PRO A 170 -10.63 -15.99 -2.86
N SER A 171 -9.88 -15.45 -1.90
CA SER A 171 -9.49 -14.04 -1.90
C SER A 171 -8.60 -13.75 -3.10
N LEU A 172 -8.96 -12.72 -3.88
CA LEU A 172 -8.11 -12.19 -4.93
C LEU A 172 -6.87 -11.47 -4.37
N THR A 173 -6.85 -11.09 -3.10
CA THR A 173 -5.71 -10.40 -2.51
C THR A 173 -4.67 -11.37 -1.96
N HIS A 174 -3.39 -11.04 -2.12
CA HIS A 174 -2.25 -11.79 -1.57
C HIS A 174 -1.48 -10.95 -0.53
N PRO A 175 -2.01 -10.79 0.70
CA PRO A 175 -1.38 -9.98 1.73
C PRO A 175 -0.19 -10.66 2.42
N ILE A 176 -0.21 -11.99 2.53
CA ILE A 176 0.81 -12.76 3.25
C ILE A 176 1.66 -13.52 2.23
N PRO A 177 2.98 -13.29 2.18
CA PRO A 177 3.85 -13.96 1.24
C PRO A 177 3.99 -15.45 1.61
N SER A 178 3.95 -16.34 0.63
CA SER A 178 4.30 -17.74 0.83
C SER A 178 5.82 -17.94 0.87
N SER A 179 6.29 -18.86 1.72
CA SER A 179 7.74 -19.17 1.82
C SER A 179 8.29 -19.85 0.56
N ALA A 180 7.46 -20.62 -0.14
CA ALA A 180 7.78 -21.23 -1.43
C ALA A 180 6.83 -20.70 -2.52
N PHE A 181 7.39 -20.46 -3.72
CA PHE A 181 6.66 -20.10 -4.94
C PHE A 181 5.64 -18.95 -4.80
N ASN A 182 6.05 -17.83 -4.20
CA ASN A 182 5.23 -16.61 -4.15
C ASN A 182 5.19 -15.90 -5.52
N PRO A 183 4.01 -15.52 -6.08
CA PRO A 183 2.63 -15.82 -5.67
C PRO A 183 1.99 -16.99 -6.43
N LEU A 184 2.77 -17.84 -7.12
CA LEU A 184 2.28 -18.87 -8.02
C LEU A 184 1.25 -19.82 -7.38
N TYR A 185 1.45 -20.21 -6.11
CA TYR A 185 0.48 -21.05 -5.41
C TYR A 185 -0.91 -20.37 -5.30
N HIS A 186 -0.91 -19.09 -4.98
CA HIS A 186 -2.13 -18.29 -4.86
C HIS A 186 -2.75 -18.05 -6.24
N LEU A 187 -1.93 -17.81 -7.26
CA LEU A 187 -2.41 -17.70 -8.64
C LEU A 187 -3.06 -18.99 -9.12
N PHE A 188 -2.48 -20.15 -8.81
CA PHE A 188 -3.07 -21.45 -9.14
C PHE A 188 -4.40 -21.65 -8.41
N THR A 189 -4.48 -21.27 -7.13
CA THR A 189 -5.73 -21.36 -6.34
C THR A 189 -6.84 -20.49 -6.94
N ILE A 190 -6.49 -19.29 -7.42
CA ILE A 190 -7.39 -18.39 -8.12
C ILE A 190 -7.82 -19.00 -9.47
N ALA A 191 -6.86 -19.48 -10.26
CA ALA A 191 -7.11 -20.03 -11.59
C ALA A 191 -7.91 -21.34 -11.54
N SER A 192 -7.82 -22.11 -10.45
CA SER A 192 -8.58 -23.33 -10.23
C SER A 192 -9.97 -23.10 -9.63
N ALA A 193 -10.35 -21.86 -9.30
CA ALA A 193 -11.66 -21.57 -8.72
C ALA A 193 -12.76 -21.66 -9.80
N LEU A 194 -13.83 -22.41 -9.53
CA LEU A 194 -14.93 -22.63 -10.49
C LEU A 194 -15.81 -21.40 -10.69
N SER A 195 -15.85 -20.48 -9.72
CA SER A 195 -16.68 -19.28 -9.78
C SER A 195 -15.90 -18.09 -10.34
N PRO A 196 -16.52 -17.27 -11.22
CA PRO A 196 -15.87 -16.07 -11.73
C PRO A 196 -15.58 -15.09 -10.57
N GLN A 197 -14.35 -14.59 -10.54
CA GLN A 197 -13.94 -13.57 -9.60
C GLN A 197 -14.06 -12.20 -10.26
N SER A 198 -14.77 -11.29 -9.61
CA SER A 198 -14.96 -9.92 -10.10
C SER A 198 -14.06 -8.94 -9.36
N MET A 199 -13.48 -8.02 -10.12
CA MET A 199 -12.65 -6.92 -9.65
C MET A 199 -13.16 -5.63 -10.27
N ALA A 200 -13.26 -4.56 -9.49
CA ALA A 200 -13.67 -3.25 -9.99
C ALA A 200 -12.46 -2.30 -9.95
N VAL A 201 -12.08 -1.77 -11.11
CA VAL A 201 -11.06 -0.73 -11.24
C VAL A 201 -11.79 0.60 -11.38
N ARG A 202 -11.44 1.56 -10.53
CA ARG A 202 -11.96 2.92 -10.58
C ARG A 202 -10.81 3.89 -10.77
N MET A 203 -10.96 4.82 -11.70
CA MET A 203 -9.97 5.84 -12.00
C MET A 203 -10.54 7.21 -11.65
N LEU A 204 -9.72 8.07 -11.07
CA LEU A 204 -10.07 9.46 -10.87
C LEU A 204 -9.97 10.21 -12.20
N PRO A 205 -10.95 11.05 -12.59
CA PRO A 205 -10.81 11.92 -13.75
C PRO A 205 -9.65 12.92 -13.53
N LEU A 206 -8.93 13.28 -14.60
CA LEU A 206 -7.80 14.19 -14.52
C LEU A 206 -8.15 15.58 -13.96
N SER A 207 -9.40 16.03 -14.14
CA SER A 207 -9.89 17.30 -13.63
C SER A 207 -9.86 17.38 -12.09
N GLU A 208 -10.05 16.23 -11.42
CA GLU A 208 -10.02 16.10 -9.95
C GLU A 208 -8.66 15.61 -9.43
N SER A 209 -7.69 15.40 -10.33
CA SER A 209 -6.35 14.95 -9.95
C SER A 209 -5.57 16.04 -9.20
N PRO A 210 -4.61 15.68 -8.32
CA PRO A 210 -3.76 16.65 -7.64
C PRO A 210 -2.82 17.42 -8.59
N SER A 211 -2.76 17.06 -9.88
CA SER A 211 -2.05 17.81 -10.93
C SER A 211 -2.93 18.85 -11.62
N SER A 212 -4.25 18.86 -11.35
CA SER A 212 -5.17 19.84 -11.93
C SER A 212 -4.91 21.23 -11.35
N GLN A 213 -4.95 22.26 -12.20
CA GLN A 213 -4.80 23.66 -11.76
C GLN A 213 -5.96 24.13 -10.86
N LEU A 214 -7.10 23.45 -10.94
CA LEU A 214 -8.30 23.74 -10.14
C LEU A 214 -8.31 22.99 -8.80
N PHE A 215 -7.29 22.18 -8.51
CA PHE A 215 -7.26 21.36 -7.31
C PHE A 215 -6.98 22.21 -6.06
N VAL A 216 -7.96 22.28 -5.16
CA VAL A 216 -7.83 23.01 -3.88
C VAL A 216 -7.39 22.05 -2.78
N VAL A 217 -6.12 22.15 -2.36
CA VAL A 217 -5.52 21.25 -1.36
C VAL A 217 -6.25 21.31 -0.02
N SER A 218 -6.63 22.51 0.41
CA SER A 218 -7.27 22.75 1.71
C SER A 218 -8.65 22.09 1.85
N GLU A 219 -9.33 21.76 0.76
CA GLU A 219 -10.59 21.01 0.81
C GLU A 219 -10.39 19.53 1.16
N VAL A 220 -9.24 18.99 0.75
CA VAL A 220 -8.93 17.57 0.87
C VAL A 220 -8.12 17.29 2.13
N VAL A 221 -7.15 18.14 2.44
CA VAL A 221 -6.28 18.00 3.61
C VAL A 221 -6.38 19.27 4.46
N PRO A 222 -6.99 19.21 5.66
CA PRO A 222 -7.12 20.38 6.53
C PRO A 222 -5.81 20.74 7.26
N ASP A 223 -4.91 19.77 7.48
CA ASP A 223 -3.66 19.96 8.24
C ASP A 223 -2.42 19.88 7.35
N LEU A 224 -1.42 20.73 7.60
CA LEU A 224 -0.12 20.66 6.92
C LEU A 224 0.65 19.42 7.37
N VAL A 225 0.58 18.36 6.57
CA VAL A 225 1.36 17.13 6.75
C VAL A 225 2.66 17.20 5.94
N VAL A 226 3.73 16.59 6.44
CA VAL A 226 5.06 16.55 5.79
C VAL A 226 5.01 16.08 4.33
N ASP A 227 4.17 15.08 4.01
CA ASP A 227 3.92 14.62 2.64
C ASP A 227 2.45 14.86 2.29
N THR A 228 2.17 16.04 1.74
CA THR A 228 0.82 16.47 1.38
C THR A 228 0.27 15.68 0.19
N LEU A 229 1.10 15.34 -0.80
CA LEU A 229 0.66 14.62 -1.99
C LEU A 229 0.24 13.18 -1.65
N SER A 230 1.00 12.46 -0.82
CA SER A 230 0.60 11.12 -0.37
C SER A 230 -0.71 11.16 0.41
N GLU A 231 -0.90 12.17 1.27
CA GLU A 231 -2.13 12.30 2.07
C GLU A 231 -3.34 12.63 1.18
N VAL A 232 -3.20 13.56 0.24
CA VAL A 232 -4.22 13.87 -0.78
C VAL A 232 -4.57 12.62 -1.58
N CYS A 233 -3.57 11.88 -2.08
CA CYS A 233 -3.79 10.65 -2.82
C CYS A 233 -4.55 9.62 -1.96
N ALA A 234 -4.21 9.48 -0.69
CA ALA A 234 -4.87 8.55 0.23
C ALA A 234 -6.35 8.89 0.41
N ILE A 235 -6.69 10.17 0.55
CA ILE A 235 -8.06 10.64 0.74
C ILE A 235 -8.89 10.45 -0.55
N LEU A 236 -8.34 10.84 -1.69
CA LEU A 236 -9.00 10.67 -2.99
C LEU A 236 -9.27 9.19 -3.28
N ILE A 237 -8.30 8.32 -3.01
CA ILE A 237 -8.46 6.88 -3.18
C ILE A 237 -9.50 6.32 -2.22
N ALA A 238 -9.48 6.72 -0.94
CA ALA A 238 -10.47 6.29 0.02
C ALA A 238 -11.89 6.65 -0.43
N ARG A 239 -12.06 7.86 -0.98
CA ARG A 239 -13.32 8.38 -1.54
C ARG A 239 -13.78 7.58 -2.76
N ILE A 240 -12.93 7.43 -3.77
CA ILE A 240 -13.26 6.69 -5.01
C ILE A 240 -13.53 5.21 -4.70
N GLY A 241 -12.69 4.61 -3.85
CA GLY A 241 -12.75 3.21 -3.49
C GLY A 241 -13.87 2.87 -2.51
N LYS A 242 -14.49 3.87 -1.86
CA LYS A 242 -15.39 3.71 -0.72
C LYS A 242 -14.77 2.75 0.32
N MET A 243 -13.52 3.03 0.70
CA MET A 243 -12.74 2.21 1.62
C MET A 243 -12.35 2.98 2.86
N LYS A 244 -12.39 2.31 4.00
CA LYS A 244 -11.97 2.92 5.27
C LYS A 244 -10.45 2.98 5.32
N ARG A 245 -9.93 4.16 5.68
CA ARG A 245 -8.51 4.34 5.97
C ARG A 245 -8.19 3.67 7.29
N ILE A 246 -7.15 2.85 7.28
CA ILE A 246 -6.67 2.15 8.46
C ILE A 246 -5.36 2.82 8.88
N GLY A 247 -5.16 3.02 10.18
CA GLY A 247 -3.93 3.60 10.72
C GLY A 247 -2.70 2.72 10.55
N PHE A 248 -2.85 1.49 10.05
CA PHE A 248 -1.72 0.58 9.84
C PHE A 248 -0.92 0.94 8.61
N GLY A 249 0.38 1.08 8.78
CA GLY A 249 1.33 1.20 7.69
C GLY A 249 1.94 -0.14 7.29
N TRP A 250 2.95 -0.06 6.42
CA TRP A 250 3.76 -1.23 6.10
C TRP A 250 4.65 -1.65 7.27
N GLU A 251 4.96 -0.73 8.18
CA GLU A 251 5.77 -0.97 9.39
C GLU A 251 5.07 -1.97 10.31
N ASP A 252 3.76 -1.77 10.56
CA ASP A 252 2.95 -2.71 11.35
C ASP A 252 2.86 -4.09 10.68
N LYS A 253 2.95 -4.13 9.35
CA LYS A 253 2.96 -5.38 8.60
C LYS A 253 4.27 -6.14 8.78
N VAL A 254 5.41 -5.47 8.93
CA VAL A 254 6.68 -6.13 9.28
C VAL A 254 6.52 -6.88 10.60
N SER A 255 6.08 -6.17 11.65
CA SER A 255 5.83 -6.76 12.96
C SER A 255 4.81 -7.89 12.91
N PHE A 256 3.76 -7.76 12.08
CA PHE A 256 2.78 -8.82 11.87
C PHE A 256 3.39 -10.07 11.21
N LEU A 257 4.24 -9.90 10.18
CA LEU A 257 4.89 -11.01 9.50
C LEU A 257 5.90 -11.72 10.40
N ASP A 258 6.60 -10.98 11.27
CA ASP A 258 7.51 -11.54 12.26
C ASP A 258 6.75 -12.41 13.27
N LEU A 259 5.65 -11.89 13.82
CA LEU A 259 4.76 -12.67 14.71
C LEU A 259 4.16 -13.90 14.01
N PHE A 260 3.74 -13.74 12.75
CA PHE A 260 3.11 -14.82 11.98
C PHE A 260 4.11 -15.93 11.63
N SER A 261 5.35 -15.58 11.28
CA SER A 261 6.42 -16.54 11.02
C SER A 261 6.93 -17.23 12.29
N GLY A 262 6.99 -16.50 13.42
CA GLY A 262 7.36 -17.04 14.71
C GLY A 262 6.40 -18.11 15.24
N ARG A 263 5.09 -17.98 14.96
CA ARG A 263 4.07 -18.99 15.35
C ARG A 263 4.08 -20.27 14.51
N ARG A 264 4.79 -20.28 13.38
CA ARG A 264 4.88 -21.43 12.47
C ARG A 264 6.13 -22.27 12.65
N LYS A 265 7.08 -21.83 13.48
CA LYS A 265 8.21 -22.64 13.97
C LYS A 265 7.77 -23.39 15.22
#